data_AF-A0A561TVV0-F1
#
_entry.id   AF-A0A561TVV0-F1
#
_cell.length_a   1.000
_cell.length_b   1.000
_cell.length_c   1.000
_cell.angle_alpha   90.00
_cell.angle_beta   90.00
_cell.angle_gamma   90.00
#
_symmetry.space_group_name_H-M   'P 1'
#
loop_
_entity.id
_entity.type
_entity.pdbx_description
1 polymer ?
#
loop_
_entity_poly.entity_id
_entity_poly.type
_entity_poly.pdbx_seq_one_letter_code
_entity_poly.pdbx_strand_id
1 'polypeptide(L)' 'MTPTLAGFLQALALVAAPALSHRPLGDYLAQVLTSARHLRAERAVYRLIGVNGDFEQTWTAYLRSVLAFSAVSVLFRYA' A
#
# COMPACT_ATOMS: atom_id res chain seq x y z
N MET A 1 2.73 -3.82 -39.17
CA MET A 1 2.72 -4.40 -37.81
C MET A 1 1.62 -5.43 -37.74
N THR A 2 1.94 -6.71 -37.59
CA THR A 2 0.92 -7.77 -37.53
C THR A 2 0.21 -7.70 -36.17
N PRO A 3 -1.13 -7.57 -36.11
CA PRO A 3 -1.86 -7.37 -34.86
C PRO A 3 -1.64 -8.51 -33.84
N THR A 4 -1.34 -9.71 -34.32
CA THR A 4 -0.97 -10.87 -33.49
C THR A 4 0.34 -10.66 -32.75
N LEU A 5 1.38 -10.15 -33.43
CA LEU A 5 2.68 -9.85 -32.80
C LEU A 5 2.55 -8.76 -31.72
N ALA A 6 1.76 -7.73 -31.98
CA ALA A 6 1.48 -6.68 -31.00
C ALA A 6 0.79 -7.25 -29.74
N GLY A 7 -0.19 -8.14 -29.92
CA GLY A 7 -0.86 -8.82 -28.81
C GLY A 7 0.10 -9.67 -27.95
N PHE A 8 1.00 -10.44 -28.56
CA PHE A 8 2.00 -11.21 -27.83
C PHE A 8 2.99 -10.34 -27.07
N LEU A 9 3.49 -9.26 -27.68
CA LEU A 9 4.39 -8.32 -27.02
C LEU A 9 3.71 -7.63 -25.84
N GLN A 10 2.42 -7.28 -25.98
CA GLN A 10 1.66 -6.67 -24.91
C GLN A 10 1.38 -7.65 -23.76
N ALA A 11 1.03 -8.90 -24.06
CA ALA A 11 0.87 -9.93 -23.04
C ALA A 11 2.19 -10.21 -22.30
N LEU A 12 3.29 -10.28 -23.04
CA LEU A 12 4.62 -10.44 -22.46
C LEU A 12 4.99 -9.25 -21.58
N ALA A 13 4.75 -8.02 -22.02
CA ALA A 13 4.98 -6.83 -21.21
C ALA A 13 4.11 -6.81 -19.95
N LEU A 14 2.83 -7.20 -20.06
CA LEU A 14 1.90 -7.26 -18.93
C LEU A 14 2.33 -8.27 -17.87
N VAL A 15 2.93 -9.40 -18.26
CA VAL A 15 3.44 -10.40 -17.31
C VAL A 15 4.83 -10.01 -16.80
N ALA A 16 5.71 -9.55 -17.69
CA ALA A 16 7.09 -9.22 -17.35
C ALA A 16 7.17 -8.02 -16.39
N ALA A 17 6.38 -6.96 -16.60
CA ALA A 17 6.41 -5.79 -15.74
C ALA A 17 6.17 -6.11 -14.24
N PRO A 18 5.08 -6.79 -13.84
CA PRO A 18 4.89 -7.22 -12.45
C PRO A 18 5.86 -8.33 -12.04
N ALA A 19 6.23 -9.26 -12.94
CA ALA A 19 7.21 -10.29 -12.60
C ALA A 19 8.60 -9.71 -12.26
N LEU A 20 9.02 -8.61 -12.89
CA LEU A 20 10.25 -7.92 -12.52
C LEU A 20 10.06 -7.02 -11.29
N SER A 21 8.88 -6.42 -11.12
CA SER A 21 8.64 -5.44 -10.05
C SER A 21 8.25 -6.07 -8.71
N HIS A 22 7.67 -7.27 -8.68
CA HIS A 22 7.16 -7.88 -7.44
C HIS A 22 8.27 -8.17 -6.42
N ARG A 23 9.49 -8.52 -6.88
CA ARG A 23 10.65 -8.78 -6.02
C ARG A 23 11.14 -7.51 -5.32
N PRO A 24 11.59 -6.46 -6.03
CA PRO A 24 12.08 -5.25 -5.37
C PRO A 24 11.01 -4.54 -4.56
N LEU A 25 9.75 -4.50 -5.05
CA LEU A 25 8.66 -3.89 -4.29
C LEU A 25 8.26 -4.74 -3.07
N GLY A 26 8.28 -6.06 -3.20
CA GLY A 26 7.99 -6.99 -2.10
C GLY A 26 9.06 -6.93 -1.02
N ASP A 27 10.34 -6.94 -1.40
CA ASP A 27 11.46 -6.83 -0.46
C ASP A 27 11.46 -5.47 0.25
N TYR A 28 11.15 -4.40 -0.47
CA TYR A 28 10.97 -3.06 0.12
C TYR A 28 9.79 -3.02 1.10
N LEU A 29 8.63 -3.58 0.73
CA LEU A 29 7.49 -3.69 1.64
C LEU A 29 7.83 -4.52 2.87
N ALA A 30 8.50 -5.66 2.70
CA ALA A 30 8.94 -6.48 3.82
C ALA A 30 9.85 -5.68 4.75
N GLN A 31 10.81 -4.92 4.20
CA GLN A 31 11.68 -4.06 5.00
C GLN A 31 10.90 -2.96 5.73
N VAL A 32 9.97 -2.28 5.08
CA VAL A 32 9.18 -1.20 5.69
C VAL A 32 8.24 -1.72 6.78
N LEU A 33 7.53 -2.84 6.54
CA LEU A 33 6.59 -3.40 7.50
C LEU A 33 7.28 -4.08 8.71
N THR A 34 8.50 -4.60 8.55
CA THR A 34 9.22 -5.29 9.64
C THR A 34 10.28 -4.45 10.32
N SER A 35 10.68 -3.30 9.75
CA SER A 35 11.71 -2.47 10.36
C SER A 35 11.17 -1.79 11.63
N ALA A 36 11.82 -2.05 12.75
CA ALA A 36 11.57 -1.37 14.02
C ALA A 36 12.08 0.09 14.07
N ARG A 37 12.54 0.65 12.94
CA ARG A 37 13.23 1.95 12.92
C ARG A 37 12.29 3.06 12.45
N HIS A 38 11.68 3.76 13.40
CA HIS A 38 10.89 4.97 13.11
C HIS A 38 11.77 6.16 12.72
N LEU A 39 11.57 6.67 11.50
CA LEU A 39 12.28 7.85 11.02
C LEU A 39 11.86 9.11 11.80
N ARG A 40 12.70 10.16 11.83
CA ARG A 40 12.37 11.39 12.57
C ARG A 40 11.14 12.12 12.00
N ALA A 41 10.98 12.08 10.67
CA ALA A 41 9.81 12.62 9.98
C ALA A 41 8.54 11.83 10.30
N GLU A 42 8.64 10.50 10.30
CA GLU A 42 7.54 9.59 10.64
C GLU A 42 7.04 9.82 12.07
N ARG A 43 7.94 9.92 13.05
CA ARG A 43 7.57 10.29 14.44
C ARG A 43 6.94 11.68 14.55
N ALA A 44 7.33 12.63 13.71
CA ALA A 44 6.70 13.95 13.69
C ALA A 44 5.26 13.85 13.18
N VAL A 45 5.01 13.07 12.13
CA VAL A 45 3.67 12.80 11.59
C VAL A 45 2.80 12.07 12.61
N TYR A 46 3.32 11.03 13.26
CA TYR A 46 2.63 10.31 14.34
C TYR A 46 2.16 11.25 15.45
N ARG A 47 3.02 12.17 15.88
CA ARG A 47 2.66 13.16 16.89
C ARG A 47 1.64 14.20 16.39
N LEU A 48 1.70 14.60 15.13
CA LEU A 48 0.74 15.55 14.55
C LEU A 48 -0.66 14.94 14.42
N ILE A 49 -0.75 13.66 14.07
CA ILE A 49 -2.02 12.93 13.91
C ILE A 49 -2.48 12.32 15.25
N GLY A 50 -1.62 12.29 16.27
CA GLY A 50 -1.89 11.68 17.57
C GLY A 50 -1.87 10.14 17.54
N VAL A 51 -1.19 9.55 16.55
CA VAL A 51 -1.07 8.10 16.39
C VAL A 51 0.13 7.60 17.18
N ASN A 52 -0.04 6.52 17.92
CA ASN A 52 1.07 5.82 18.56
C ASN A 52 1.50 4.62 17.70
N GLY A 53 2.66 4.74 17.04
CA GLY A 53 3.19 3.74 16.12
C GLY A 53 3.77 2.49 16.79
N ASP A 54 3.92 2.47 18.12
CA ASP A 54 4.44 1.32 18.87
C ASP A 54 3.33 0.38 19.37
N PHE A 55 2.06 0.77 19.22
CA PHE A 55 0.93 -0.07 19.62
C PHE A 55 0.41 -0.88 18.44
N GLU A 56 0.49 -2.21 18.54
CA GLU A 56 -0.21 -3.10 17.62
C GLU A 56 -1.72 -2.89 17.77
N GLN A 57 -2.38 -2.58 16.66
CA GLN A 57 -3.83 -2.45 16.64
C GLN A 57 -4.47 -3.83 16.81
N THR A 58 -5.44 -3.92 17.73
CA THR A 58 -6.28 -5.11 17.83
C THR A 58 -7.09 -5.28 16.54
N TRP A 59 -7.39 -6.52 16.16
CA TRP A 59 -8.14 -6.82 14.93
C TRP A 59 -9.45 -6.01 14.82
N THR A 60 -10.15 -5.84 15.94
CA THR A 60 -11.40 -5.07 16.01
C THR A 60 -11.16 -3.58 15.77
N ALA A 61 -10.07 -3.02 16.31
CA ALA A 61 -9.70 -1.63 16.10
C ALA A 61 -9.30 -1.38 14.63
N TYR A 62 -8.54 -2.30 14.03
CA TYR A 62 -8.17 -2.24 12.62
C TYR A 62 -9.42 -2.26 11.71
N LEU A 63 -10.30 -3.25 11.91
CA LEU A 63 -11.54 -3.38 11.13
C LEU A 63 -12.42 -2.11 11.23
N ARG A 64 -12.63 -1.61 12.44
CA ARG A 64 -13.41 -0.37 12.67
C ARG A 64 -12.77 0.83 11.98
N SER A 65 -11.44 0.96 12.04
CA SER A 65 -10.72 2.06 11.42
C SER A 65 -10.85 2.02 9.89
N VAL A 66 -10.70 0.84 9.28
CA VAL A 66 -10.86 0.64 7.83
C VAL A 66 -12.30 0.94 7.39
N LEU A 67 -13.30 0.46 8.13
CA LEU A 67 -14.70 0.73 7.82
C LEU A 67 -15.06 2.21 7.97
N ALA A 68 -14.61 2.86 9.05
CA ALA A 68 -14.83 4.28 9.28
C ALA A 68 -14.18 5.12 8.17
N PHE A 69 -12.92 4.84 7.83
CA PHE A 69 -12.21 5.53 6.75
C PHE A 69 -12.90 5.36 5.40
N SER A 70 -13.35 4.14 5.10
CA SER A 70 -14.07 3.82 3.86
C SER A 70 -15.41 4.56 3.79
N ALA A 71 -16.19 4.55 4.87
CA ALA A 71 -17.47 5.25 4.94
C ALA A 71 -17.28 6.76 4.74
N VAL A 72 -16.31 7.38 5.43
CA VAL A 72 -15.99 8.81 5.25
C VAL A 72 -15.59 9.11 3.80
N SER A 73 -14.75 8.26 3.19
CA SER A 73 -14.29 8.46 1.80
C SER A 73 -15.43 8.38 0.78
N VAL A 74 -16.35 7.42 0.97
CA VAL A 74 -17.55 7.28 0.12
C VAL A 74 -18.48 8.47 0.33
N LEU A 75 -18.77 8.83 1.58
CA LEU A 75 -19.62 9.98 1.88
C LEU A 75 -19.03 11.26 1.32
N PHE A 76 -17.74 11.52 1.50
CA PHE A 76 -17.09 12.70 0.93
C PHE A 76 -17.11 12.72 -0.61
N ARG A 77 -17.05 11.55 -1.26
CA ARG A 77 -17.07 11.45 -2.73
C ARG A 77 -18.47 11.56 -3.32
N TYR A 78 -19.51 11.15 -2.61
CA TYR A 78 -20.88 11.03 -3.15
C TYR A 78 -21.94 11.91 -2.48
N ALA A 79 -21.65 12.53 -1.34
CA ALA A 79 -22.51 13.54 -0.72
C ALA A 79 -22.16 14.93 -1.27
#